data_AF-V6M3T9-F1
#
_entry.id   AF-V6M3T9-F1
#
_cell.length_a   1.000
_cell.length_b   1.000
_cell.length_c   1.000
_cell.angle_alpha   90.00
_cell.angle_beta   90.00
_cell.angle_gamma   90.00
#
_symmetry.space_group_name_H-M   'P 1'
#
loop_
_entity.id
_entity.type
_entity.pdbx_description
1 polymer ?
#
loop_
_entity_poly.entity_id
_entity_poly.type
_entity_poly.pdbx_seq_one_letter_code
_entity_poly.pdbx_strand_id
1 'polypeptide(L)'
;MQERQDDFFPQISPDAAVASPDAQTQGEVLERERFPHLYELSEAQGLPYFARLDADGNVELFLVFESVEAFSEQTRDAVSLEFKTYRGKLLAVIWTLSDPMQPLGFPLSFDIQKAEDRYMALKMLEQPSTRLHYLAYEEGVLMHIYTEEIDLSAAEGTRVQQMIRSLYEGKHDALPEDAEVSEEEAKTIPAICLPDAVLAETGIAYVFSHDQMVRSRGEEAAHHLLMSTVQQAVWVMRRHSRSDVRECSFTIWAAERGDLLYLVVTPSLAQLFEVVHYSDEELNPFARFLLTLPEFLHSEEAAPLALGAFPILRYEGGRLYHLEIDGHTQEHLARLFTQTGSEARNPYT
;
A
#
# COMPACT_ATOMS: atom_id res chain seq x y z
N MET A 1 2.76 -9.70 -38.24
CA MET A 1 3.29 -9.23 -36.93
C MET A 1 2.66 -7.90 -36.54
N GLN A 2 2.39 -7.01 -37.49
CA GLN A 2 1.65 -5.74 -37.28
C GLN A 2 0.17 -5.96 -36.91
N GLU A 3 -0.53 -6.90 -37.56
CA GLU A 3 -1.93 -7.27 -37.21
C GLU A 3 -2.10 -7.79 -35.77
N ARG A 4 -1.09 -8.44 -35.18
CA ARG A 4 -1.15 -8.89 -33.78
C ARG A 4 -0.94 -7.78 -32.76
N GLN A 5 -0.34 -6.67 -33.16
CA GLN A 5 -0.12 -5.51 -32.29
C GLN A 5 -1.38 -4.66 -32.19
N ASP A 6 -2.09 -4.48 -33.31
CA ASP A 6 -3.38 -3.77 -33.34
C ASP A 6 -4.46 -4.53 -32.57
N ASP A 7 -4.46 -5.88 -32.58
CA ASP A 7 -5.40 -6.67 -31.78
C ASP A 7 -5.16 -6.57 -30.25
N PHE A 8 -3.90 -6.36 -29.82
CA PHE A 8 -3.57 -6.29 -28.40
C PHE A 8 -4.07 -4.99 -27.76
N PHE A 9 -4.09 -3.88 -28.52
CA PHE A 9 -4.60 -2.58 -28.11
C PHE A 9 -5.96 -2.31 -28.76
N PRO A 10 -7.05 -2.89 -28.22
CA PRO A 10 -8.38 -2.71 -28.76
C PRO A 10 -8.77 -1.22 -28.78
N GLN A 11 -9.53 -0.82 -29.79
CA GLN A 11 -10.15 0.51 -29.82
C GLN A 11 -11.62 0.40 -29.47
N ILE A 12 -12.06 1.15 -28.47
CA ILE A 12 -13.45 1.20 -28.01
C ILE A 12 -13.97 2.62 -28.15
N SER A 13 -15.22 2.74 -28.58
CA SER A 13 -15.93 4.01 -28.60
C SER A 13 -16.73 4.12 -27.30
N PRO A 14 -16.38 5.05 -26.40
CA PRO A 14 -17.13 5.23 -25.15
C PRO A 14 -18.54 5.74 -25.43
N ASP A 15 -19.46 5.46 -24.51
CA ASP A 15 -20.82 5.97 -24.57
C ASP A 15 -20.89 7.36 -23.93
N ALA A 16 -21.11 8.38 -24.77
CA ALA A 16 -21.20 9.77 -24.34
C ALA A 16 -22.40 10.07 -23.43
N ALA A 17 -23.38 9.16 -23.32
CA ALA A 17 -24.51 9.29 -22.39
C ALA A 17 -24.15 8.92 -20.95
N VAL A 18 -23.00 8.27 -20.73
CA VAL A 18 -22.57 7.82 -19.40
C VAL A 18 -22.08 9.00 -18.58
N ALA A 19 -22.82 9.34 -17.52
CA ALA A 19 -22.41 10.36 -16.55
C ALA A 19 -21.59 9.76 -15.41
N SER A 20 -20.61 10.52 -14.93
CA SER A 20 -19.72 10.17 -13.82
C SER A 20 -19.92 11.07 -12.61
N PRO A 21 -19.87 10.53 -11.37
CA PRO A 21 -19.81 11.37 -10.19
C PRO A 21 -18.56 12.25 -10.21
N ASP A 22 -18.67 13.45 -9.66
CA ASP A 22 -17.60 14.44 -9.62
C ASP A 22 -17.59 15.16 -8.27
N ALA A 23 -16.72 16.16 -8.12
CA ALA A 23 -16.61 16.94 -6.89
C ALA A 23 -17.91 17.67 -6.50
N GLN A 24 -18.82 17.92 -7.44
CA GLN A 24 -20.10 18.58 -7.16
C GLN A 24 -21.15 17.61 -6.63
N THR A 25 -20.98 16.31 -6.83
CA THR A 25 -21.90 15.29 -6.33
C THR A 25 -21.43 14.66 -5.01
N GLN A 26 -20.28 15.04 -4.48
CA GLN A 26 -19.77 14.52 -3.20
C GLN A 26 -20.66 14.95 -2.03
N GLY A 27 -21.03 13.99 -1.20
CA GLY A 27 -22.00 14.16 -0.11
C GLY A 27 -23.46 14.27 -0.57
N GLU A 28 -23.72 14.17 -1.88
CA GLU A 28 -25.05 14.41 -2.46
C GLU A 28 -25.69 13.13 -2.98
N VAL A 29 -27.02 13.15 -3.06
CA VAL A 29 -27.79 12.09 -3.72
C VAL A 29 -27.64 12.23 -5.23
N LEU A 30 -27.25 11.14 -5.89
CA LEU A 30 -27.13 11.05 -7.33
C LEU A 30 -28.52 11.00 -7.98
N GLU A 31 -28.83 11.98 -8.81
CA GLU A 31 -30.08 12.06 -9.56
C GLU A 31 -30.23 10.85 -10.50
N ARG A 32 -31.29 10.07 -10.34
CA ARG A 32 -31.53 8.83 -11.11
C ARG A 32 -31.62 9.05 -12.62
N GLU A 33 -32.10 10.21 -13.04
CA GLU A 33 -32.23 10.59 -14.45
C GLU A 33 -30.87 10.89 -15.08
N ARG A 34 -29.92 11.43 -14.30
CA ARG A 34 -28.56 11.74 -14.73
C ARG A 34 -27.64 10.53 -14.64
N PHE A 35 -27.84 9.67 -13.64
CA PHE A 35 -26.99 8.51 -13.36
C PHE A 35 -27.71 7.15 -13.49
N PRO A 36 -28.51 6.90 -14.55
CA PRO A 36 -29.36 5.70 -14.62
C PRO A 36 -28.55 4.40 -14.59
N HIS A 37 -27.36 4.40 -15.19
CA HIS A 37 -26.44 3.25 -15.21
C HIS A 37 -25.93 2.85 -13.82
N LEU A 38 -25.67 3.81 -12.94
CA LEU A 38 -25.20 3.51 -11.58
C LEU A 38 -26.32 2.84 -10.78
N TYR A 39 -27.56 3.33 -10.91
CA TYR A 39 -28.72 2.66 -10.32
C TYR A 39 -28.92 1.26 -10.90
N GLU A 40 -28.75 1.05 -12.20
CA GLU A 40 -28.85 -0.29 -12.80
C GLU A 40 -27.82 -1.26 -12.20
N LEU A 41 -26.56 -0.85 -12.07
CA LEU A 41 -25.48 -1.70 -11.54
C LEU A 41 -25.64 -1.96 -10.03
N SER A 42 -25.98 -0.94 -9.24
CA SER A 42 -26.08 -1.04 -7.79
C SER A 42 -27.40 -1.66 -7.31
N GLU A 43 -28.55 -1.28 -7.88
CA GLU A 43 -29.87 -1.76 -7.45
C GLU A 43 -30.29 -3.02 -8.20
N ALA A 44 -30.33 -2.96 -9.54
CA ALA A 44 -30.92 -4.04 -10.33
C ALA A 44 -30.01 -5.27 -10.42
N GLN A 45 -28.70 -5.04 -10.48
CA GLN A 45 -27.70 -6.12 -10.50
C GLN A 45 -27.11 -6.43 -9.12
N GLY A 46 -27.32 -5.54 -8.13
CA GLY A 46 -26.87 -5.76 -6.75
C GLY A 46 -25.35 -5.83 -6.63
N LEU A 47 -24.60 -5.13 -7.48
CA LEU A 47 -23.14 -5.21 -7.49
C LEU A 47 -22.53 -4.34 -6.37
N PRO A 48 -21.84 -4.95 -5.38
CA PRO A 48 -21.20 -4.20 -4.30
C PRO A 48 -19.93 -3.48 -4.77
N TYR A 49 -19.39 -3.86 -5.92
CA TYR A 49 -18.24 -3.22 -6.54
C TYR A 49 -18.20 -3.54 -8.03
N PHE A 50 -17.71 -2.58 -8.83
CA PHE A 50 -17.58 -2.76 -10.28
C PHE A 50 -16.59 -1.75 -10.89
N ALA A 51 -16.19 -2.01 -12.12
CA ALA A 51 -15.45 -1.08 -12.96
C ALA A 51 -16.27 -0.75 -14.20
N ARG A 52 -16.11 0.45 -14.76
CA ARG A 52 -16.73 0.83 -16.03
C ARG A 52 -15.89 1.88 -16.77
N LEU A 53 -16.27 2.17 -18.00
CA LEU A 53 -15.77 3.32 -18.77
C LEU A 53 -16.66 4.55 -18.55
N ASP A 54 -16.05 5.72 -18.43
CA ASP A 54 -16.72 7.01 -18.50
C ASP A 54 -16.98 7.43 -19.97
N ALA A 55 -17.61 8.60 -20.16
CA ALA A 55 -17.87 9.17 -21.48
C ALA A 55 -16.61 9.50 -22.31
N ASP A 56 -15.46 9.69 -21.64
CA ASP A 56 -14.17 9.96 -22.27
C ASP A 56 -13.34 8.68 -22.50
N GLY A 57 -13.88 7.52 -22.09
CA GLY A 57 -13.22 6.22 -22.19
C GLY A 57 -12.15 5.98 -21.13
N ASN A 58 -12.14 6.71 -20.02
CA ASN A 58 -11.30 6.40 -18.86
C ASN A 58 -11.99 5.37 -17.97
N VAL A 59 -11.19 4.62 -17.21
CA VAL A 59 -11.73 3.64 -16.27
C VAL A 59 -12.03 4.31 -14.94
N GLU A 60 -13.19 3.97 -14.40
CA GLU A 60 -13.67 4.33 -13.08
C GLU A 60 -14.00 3.07 -12.28
N LEU A 61 -13.69 3.10 -11.00
CA LEU A 61 -13.95 2.03 -10.04
C LEU A 61 -15.01 2.48 -9.04
N PHE A 62 -15.83 1.54 -8.58
CA PHE A 62 -16.92 1.81 -7.65
C PHE A 62 -16.93 0.79 -6.52
N LEU A 63 -17.12 1.27 -5.30
CA LEU A 63 -17.51 0.49 -4.12
C LEU A 63 -18.88 1.01 -3.65
N VAL A 64 -19.82 0.09 -3.44
CA VAL A 64 -21.20 0.39 -3.07
C VAL A 64 -21.48 -0.23 -1.70
N PHE A 65 -21.71 0.62 -0.71
CA PHE A 65 -22.04 0.24 0.66
C PHE A 65 -23.55 0.27 0.89
N GLU A 66 -24.01 -0.49 1.89
CA GLU A 66 -25.42 -0.51 2.28
C GLU A 66 -25.86 0.81 2.95
N SER A 67 -24.94 1.55 3.55
CA SER A 67 -25.18 2.88 4.13
C SER A 67 -23.88 3.68 4.30
N VAL A 68 -24.00 4.96 4.64
CA VAL A 68 -22.85 5.83 4.96
C VAL A 68 -22.17 5.40 6.27
N GLU A 69 -22.92 4.87 7.22
CA GLU A 69 -22.38 4.28 8.45
C GLU A 69 -21.54 3.03 8.15
N ALA A 70 -22.04 2.13 7.29
CA ALA A 70 -21.30 0.95 6.87
C ALA A 70 -19.97 1.32 6.20
N PHE A 71 -19.99 2.36 5.36
CA PHE A 71 -18.77 2.96 4.81
C PHE A 71 -17.82 3.45 5.92
N SER A 72 -18.33 4.22 6.90
CA SER A 72 -17.52 4.78 7.99
C SER A 72 -16.87 3.71 8.89
N GLU A 73 -17.48 2.53 8.97
CA GLU A 73 -16.92 1.36 9.68
C GLU A 73 -15.87 0.62 8.84
N GLN A 74 -16.05 0.58 7.52
CA GLN A 74 -15.27 -0.27 6.59
C GLN A 74 -14.19 0.49 5.80
N THR A 75 -14.11 1.81 5.90
CA THR A 75 -13.17 2.60 5.10
C THR A 75 -12.56 3.73 5.92
N ARG A 76 -11.92 3.36 7.04
CA ARG A 76 -11.21 4.31 7.91
C ARG A 76 -9.84 4.73 7.38
N ASP A 77 -9.26 3.98 6.46
CA ASP A 77 -7.89 4.16 5.98
C ASP A 77 -7.78 3.90 4.47
N ALA A 78 -6.72 4.47 3.88
CA ALA A 78 -6.40 4.55 2.46
C ALA A 78 -6.69 3.28 1.64
N VAL A 79 -6.98 3.46 0.36
CA VAL A 79 -7.24 2.35 -0.56
C VAL A 79 -6.12 2.18 -1.58
N SER A 80 -5.68 0.94 -1.74
CA SER A 80 -4.75 0.56 -2.82
C SER A 80 -5.42 -0.31 -3.86
N LEU A 81 -4.89 -0.22 -5.08
CA LEU A 81 -5.17 -1.15 -6.16
C LEU A 81 -3.98 -2.09 -6.37
N GLU A 82 -4.20 -3.39 -6.22
CA GLU A 82 -3.19 -4.41 -6.48
C GLU A 82 -3.61 -5.31 -7.66
N PHE A 83 -2.68 -5.56 -8.59
CA PHE A 83 -2.95 -6.44 -9.72
C PHE A 83 -2.36 -7.83 -9.50
N LYS A 84 -3.18 -8.86 -9.71
CA LYS A 84 -2.79 -10.27 -9.65
C LYS A 84 -3.35 -11.03 -10.84
N THR A 85 -2.90 -12.25 -11.03
CA THR A 85 -3.48 -13.17 -12.01
C THR A 85 -4.12 -14.36 -11.30
N TYR A 86 -5.28 -14.79 -11.78
CA TYR A 86 -5.98 -15.95 -11.22
C TYR A 86 -6.78 -16.66 -12.31
N ARG A 87 -6.55 -17.97 -12.47
CA ARG A 87 -7.25 -18.83 -13.44
C ARG A 87 -7.34 -18.22 -14.86
N GLY A 88 -6.23 -17.65 -15.33
CA GLY A 88 -6.15 -17.05 -16.68
C GLY A 88 -6.83 -15.69 -16.82
N LYS A 89 -7.22 -15.04 -15.72
CA LYS A 89 -7.75 -13.68 -15.70
C LYS A 89 -6.79 -12.74 -14.98
N LEU A 90 -6.86 -11.45 -15.31
CA LEU A 90 -6.28 -10.40 -14.49
C LEU A 90 -7.29 -10.04 -13.40
N LEU A 91 -6.82 -9.90 -12.18
CA LEU A 91 -7.56 -9.36 -11.06
C LEU A 91 -6.96 -8.01 -10.70
N ALA A 92 -7.79 -6.98 -10.56
CA ALA A 92 -7.44 -5.74 -9.89
C ALA A 92 -8.19 -5.73 -8.54
N VAL A 93 -7.46 -5.90 -7.45
CA VAL A 93 -8.01 -5.99 -6.10
C VAL A 93 -7.93 -4.63 -5.44
N ILE A 94 -9.09 -4.08 -5.11
CA ILE A 94 -9.20 -2.86 -4.31
C ILE A 94 -9.11 -3.28 -2.84
N TRP A 95 -8.09 -2.84 -2.13
CA TRP A 95 -7.91 -3.16 -0.71
C TRP A 95 -8.36 -1.99 0.16
N THR A 96 -9.32 -2.24 1.05
CA THR A 96 -9.70 -1.31 2.11
C THR A 96 -8.96 -1.66 3.40
N LEU A 97 -8.42 -0.65 4.06
CA LEU A 97 -7.58 -0.79 5.26
C LEU A 97 -8.37 -0.67 6.58
N SER A 98 -9.67 -1.02 6.61
CA SER A 98 -10.48 -0.96 7.84
C SER A 98 -9.89 -1.73 9.01
N ASP A 99 -9.32 -2.90 8.72
CA ASP A 99 -8.45 -3.64 9.62
C ASP A 99 -7.15 -3.89 8.85
N PRO A 100 -6.03 -3.25 9.22
CA PRO A 100 -4.75 -3.52 8.59
C PRO A 100 -4.47 -5.03 8.61
N MET A 101 -4.71 -5.72 9.75
CA MET A 101 -4.41 -7.14 9.98
C MET A 101 -5.25 -8.09 9.12
N GLN A 102 -6.46 -7.67 8.73
CA GLN A 102 -7.38 -8.44 7.89
C GLN A 102 -8.06 -7.49 6.88
N PRO A 103 -7.33 -7.04 5.86
CA PRO A 103 -7.86 -6.10 4.89
C PRO A 103 -9.02 -6.73 4.11
N LEU A 104 -10.04 -5.94 3.82
CA LEU A 104 -11.11 -6.38 2.94
C LEU A 104 -10.74 -6.06 1.49
N GLY A 105 -10.64 -7.10 0.68
CA GLY A 105 -10.31 -7.02 -0.75
C GLY A 105 -11.53 -7.17 -1.64
N PHE A 106 -11.68 -6.26 -2.62
CA PHE A 106 -12.74 -6.27 -3.61
C PHE A 106 -12.14 -6.56 -5.00
N PRO A 107 -12.17 -7.83 -5.46
CA PRO A 107 -11.49 -8.23 -6.70
C PRO A 107 -12.32 -7.95 -7.95
N LEU A 108 -11.85 -7.04 -8.79
CA LEU A 108 -12.35 -6.82 -10.15
C LEU A 108 -11.67 -7.78 -11.11
N SER A 109 -12.45 -8.53 -11.89
CA SER A 109 -11.93 -9.55 -12.79
C SER A 109 -12.03 -9.11 -14.24
N PHE A 110 -10.88 -9.11 -14.93
CA PHE A 110 -10.76 -8.79 -16.35
C PHE A 110 -10.37 -10.04 -17.14
N ASP A 111 -11.25 -10.45 -18.04
CA ASP A 111 -10.95 -11.49 -19.03
C ASP A 111 -10.19 -10.88 -20.20
N ILE A 112 -8.86 -10.95 -20.14
CA ILE A 112 -7.95 -10.32 -21.11
C ILE A 112 -8.18 -10.78 -22.56
N GLN A 113 -8.86 -11.91 -22.78
CA GLN A 113 -9.23 -12.34 -24.13
C GLN A 113 -10.35 -11.47 -24.73
N LYS A 114 -11.21 -10.87 -23.89
CA LYS A 114 -12.25 -9.92 -24.33
C LYS A 114 -11.64 -8.54 -24.59
N ALA A 115 -12.02 -7.93 -25.71
CA ALA A 115 -11.51 -6.62 -26.11
C ALA A 115 -11.86 -5.53 -25.10
N GLU A 116 -13.06 -5.57 -24.51
CA GLU A 116 -13.52 -4.58 -23.54
C GLU A 116 -12.75 -4.64 -22.22
N ASP A 117 -12.72 -5.80 -21.57
CA ASP A 117 -11.94 -6.02 -20.36
C ASP A 117 -10.45 -5.71 -20.57
N ARG A 118 -9.88 -6.08 -21.73
CA ARG A 118 -8.48 -5.76 -22.08
C ARG A 118 -8.26 -4.27 -22.27
N TYR A 119 -9.19 -3.57 -22.93
CA TYR A 119 -9.13 -2.11 -23.07
C TYR A 119 -9.12 -1.44 -21.71
N MET A 120 -10.05 -1.80 -20.83
CA MET A 120 -10.14 -1.25 -19.48
C MET A 120 -8.84 -1.51 -18.69
N ALA A 121 -8.36 -2.75 -18.68
CA ALA A 121 -7.13 -3.10 -17.98
C ALA A 121 -5.91 -2.30 -18.48
N LEU A 122 -5.78 -2.09 -19.79
CA LEU A 122 -4.70 -1.26 -20.36
C LEU A 122 -4.90 0.23 -20.04
N LYS A 123 -6.13 0.73 -20.16
CA LYS A 123 -6.47 2.13 -19.93
C LYS A 123 -6.18 2.56 -18.50
N MET A 124 -6.42 1.69 -17.50
CA MET A 124 -6.04 1.91 -16.11
C MET A 124 -4.53 2.17 -15.92
N LEU A 125 -3.68 1.62 -16.79
CA LEU A 125 -2.22 1.83 -16.74
C LEU A 125 -1.78 3.11 -17.48
N GLU A 126 -2.59 3.57 -18.44
CA GLU A 126 -2.28 4.70 -19.29
C GLU A 126 -2.82 6.03 -18.74
N GLN A 127 -3.94 5.99 -18.01
CA GLN A 127 -4.53 7.17 -17.40
C GLN A 127 -3.68 7.68 -16.21
N PRO A 128 -3.61 9.00 -15.97
CA PRO A 128 -2.77 9.56 -14.90
C PRO A 128 -3.14 9.05 -13.50
N SER A 129 -4.43 8.89 -13.24
CA SER A 129 -4.99 8.30 -12.04
C SER A 129 -6.29 7.59 -12.37
N THR A 130 -6.62 6.56 -11.59
CA THR A 130 -7.90 5.85 -11.64
C THR A 130 -8.78 6.35 -10.50
N ARG A 131 -9.99 6.82 -10.84
CA ARG A 131 -10.96 7.28 -9.85
C ARG A 131 -11.65 6.10 -9.20
N LEU A 132 -11.68 6.09 -7.88
CA LEU A 132 -12.45 5.18 -7.05
C LEU A 132 -13.57 5.95 -6.37
N HIS A 133 -14.81 5.66 -6.74
CA HIS A 133 -16.01 6.29 -6.20
C HIS A 133 -16.61 5.42 -5.09
N TYR A 134 -16.89 6.04 -3.96
CA TYR A 134 -17.57 5.41 -2.83
C TYR A 134 -19.03 5.84 -2.85
N LEU A 135 -19.93 4.87 -2.99
CA LEU A 135 -21.36 5.09 -3.03
C LEU A 135 -22.03 4.42 -1.83
N ALA A 136 -23.10 5.00 -1.31
CA ALA A 136 -24.03 4.31 -0.41
C ALA A 136 -25.37 4.13 -1.12
N TYR A 137 -25.93 2.92 -1.04
CA TYR A 137 -27.27 2.63 -1.54
C TYR A 137 -28.22 2.33 -0.38
N GLU A 138 -29.02 3.32 0.00
CA GLU A 138 -29.94 3.25 1.12
C GLU A 138 -31.34 3.69 0.67
N GLU A 139 -32.39 2.97 1.07
CA GLU A 139 -33.80 3.33 0.81
C GLU A 139 -34.15 3.66 -0.66
N GLY A 140 -33.44 3.06 -1.62
CA GLY A 140 -33.69 3.27 -3.05
C GLY A 140 -32.99 4.46 -3.67
N VAL A 141 -32.09 5.13 -2.94
CA VAL A 141 -31.27 6.25 -3.42
C VAL A 141 -29.78 5.92 -3.37
N LEU A 142 -29.03 6.41 -4.35
CA LEU A 142 -27.58 6.36 -4.36
C LEU A 142 -27.02 7.70 -3.88
N MET A 143 -26.24 7.68 -2.81
CA MET A 143 -25.44 8.83 -2.36
C MET A 143 -24.00 8.64 -2.80
N HIS A 144 -23.40 9.68 -3.36
CA HIS A 144 -21.96 9.71 -3.61
C HIS A 144 -21.26 10.25 -2.37
N ILE A 145 -20.50 9.39 -1.70
CA ILE A 145 -19.84 9.72 -0.44
C ILE A 145 -18.63 10.61 -0.74
N TYR A 146 -17.66 10.06 -1.48
CA TYR A 146 -16.49 10.78 -1.98
C TYR A 146 -15.80 10.00 -3.12
N THR A 147 -14.79 10.63 -3.73
CA THR A 147 -13.92 10.03 -4.75
C THR A 147 -12.48 10.07 -4.27
N GLU A 148 -11.76 8.96 -4.44
CA GLU A 148 -10.32 8.87 -4.25
C GLU A 148 -9.63 8.66 -5.61
N GLU A 149 -8.42 9.22 -5.76
CA GLU A 149 -7.59 8.99 -6.95
C GLU A 149 -6.47 8.02 -6.63
N ILE A 150 -6.32 6.98 -7.45
CA ILE A 150 -5.28 5.96 -7.32
C ILE A 150 -4.32 6.11 -8.50
N ASP A 151 -3.07 6.44 -8.23
CA ASP A 151 -2.02 6.48 -9.24
C ASP A 151 -1.17 5.20 -9.23
N LEU A 152 -0.60 4.86 -10.39
CA LEU A 152 0.33 3.76 -10.57
C LEU A 152 1.70 4.31 -10.97
N SER A 153 2.75 3.75 -10.39
CA SER A 153 4.11 4.04 -10.83
C SER A 153 4.36 3.49 -12.25
N ALA A 154 5.39 4.00 -12.92
CA ALA A 154 5.85 3.43 -14.18
C ALA A 154 6.28 1.94 -14.05
N ALA A 155 6.82 1.56 -12.89
CA ALA A 155 7.23 0.19 -12.64
C ALA A 155 6.02 -0.74 -12.42
N GLU A 156 5.02 -0.29 -11.66
CA GLU A 156 3.73 -0.97 -11.52
C GLU A 156 3.06 -1.14 -12.88
N GLY A 157 2.94 -0.06 -13.66
CA GLY A 157 2.36 -0.10 -15.00
C GLY A 157 3.08 -1.11 -15.92
N THR A 158 4.41 -1.11 -15.92
CA THR A 158 5.21 -2.06 -16.72
C THR A 158 4.96 -3.51 -16.29
N ARG A 159 4.94 -3.77 -14.98
CA ARG A 159 4.70 -5.12 -14.43
C ARG A 159 3.30 -5.63 -14.79
N VAL A 160 2.27 -4.79 -14.68
CA VAL A 160 0.89 -5.18 -15.01
C VAL A 160 0.73 -5.36 -16.52
N GLN A 161 1.35 -4.52 -17.34
CA GLN A 161 1.34 -4.68 -18.79
C GLN A 161 1.97 -6.02 -19.22
N GLN A 162 3.02 -6.46 -18.53
CA GLN A 162 3.61 -7.79 -18.75
C GLN A 162 2.62 -8.91 -18.38
N MET A 163 1.89 -8.78 -17.27
CA MET A 163 0.83 -9.73 -16.90
C MET A 163 -0.27 -9.80 -17.97
N ILE A 164 -0.78 -8.65 -18.42
CA ILE A 164 -1.80 -8.56 -19.48
C ILE A 164 -1.28 -9.23 -20.76
N ARG A 165 -0.02 -8.97 -21.14
CA ARG A 165 0.58 -9.58 -22.33
C ARG A 165 0.71 -11.10 -22.21
N SER A 166 1.19 -11.60 -21.08
CA SER A 166 1.31 -13.04 -20.83
C SER A 166 -0.04 -13.74 -20.86
N LEU A 167 -1.09 -13.13 -20.28
CA LEU A 167 -2.46 -13.63 -20.32
C LEU A 167 -3.05 -13.62 -21.75
N TYR A 168 -2.77 -12.57 -22.53
CA TYR A 168 -3.21 -12.48 -23.92
C TYR A 168 -2.55 -13.53 -24.80
N GLU A 169 -1.24 -13.73 -24.65
CA GLU A 169 -0.45 -14.71 -25.42
C GLU A 169 -0.63 -16.16 -24.96
N GLY A 170 -1.29 -16.40 -23.82
CA GLY A 170 -1.46 -17.74 -23.23
C GLY A 170 -0.17 -18.33 -22.67
N LYS A 171 0.82 -17.49 -22.31
CA LYS A 171 2.12 -17.91 -21.77
C LYS A 171 2.14 -17.75 -20.25
N HIS A 172 1.55 -18.71 -19.55
CA HIS A 172 1.47 -18.70 -18.09
C HIS A 172 2.85 -18.78 -17.39
N ASP A 173 3.84 -19.42 -18.02
CA ASP A 173 5.20 -19.60 -17.46
C ASP A 173 6.06 -18.31 -17.47
N ALA A 174 5.58 -17.22 -18.07
CA ALA A 174 6.30 -15.96 -18.19
C ALA A 174 5.76 -14.87 -17.23
N LEU A 175 4.92 -15.25 -16.28
CA LEU A 175 4.41 -14.33 -15.27
C LEU A 175 5.49 -14.03 -14.22
N PRO A 176 5.59 -12.78 -13.72
CA PRO A 176 6.45 -12.47 -12.59
C PRO A 176 6.15 -13.39 -11.39
N GLU A 177 7.18 -13.80 -10.62
CA GLU A 177 7.01 -14.71 -9.46
C GLU A 177 5.95 -14.21 -8.44
N ASP A 178 5.69 -12.90 -8.39
CA ASP A 178 4.71 -12.28 -7.48
C ASP A 178 3.30 -12.11 -8.12
N ALA A 179 3.04 -12.70 -9.29
CA ALA A 179 1.79 -12.50 -10.06
C ALA A 179 0.69 -13.51 -9.74
N GLU A 180 1.00 -14.64 -9.10
CA GLU A 180 0.00 -15.60 -8.62
C GLU A 180 -0.49 -15.20 -7.22
N VAL A 181 -1.76 -15.47 -6.93
CA VAL A 181 -2.38 -15.16 -5.62
C VAL A 181 -1.71 -16.00 -4.52
N SER A 182 -0.64 -15.46 -3.96
CA SER A 182 -0.06 -15.86 -2.68
C SER A 182 -0.05 -14.62 -1.78
N GLU A 183 -0.51 -14.77 -0.55
CA GLU A 183 -0.17 -13.82 0.50
C GLU A 183 1.33 -13.98 0.72
N GLU A 184 2.13 -12.98 0.34
CA GLU A 184 3.59 -13.09 0.48
C GLU A 184 3.96 -13.26 1.95
N GLU A 185 4.55 -14.42 2.27
CA GLU A 185 5.42 -14.54 3.44
C GLU A 185 6.62 -13.62 3.23
N ALA A 186 7.01 -12.87 4.25
CA ALA A 186 8.17 -11.98 4.18
C ALA A 186 9.42 -12.77 3.72
N LYS A 187 10.09 -12.30 2.66
CA LYS A 187 11.32 -12.94 2.18
C LYS A 187 12.44 -12.64 3.18
N THR A 188 13.13 -13.67 3.67
CA THR A 188 14.29 -13.47 4.55
C THR A 188 15.55 -13.26 3.73
N ILE A 189 16.32 -12.21 4.02
CA ILE A 189 17.63 -11.96 3.43
C ILE A 189 18.66 -11.66 4.53
N PRO A 190 19.95 -11.99 4.35
CA PRO A 190 20.99 -11.60 5.29
C PRO A 190 21.15 -10.07 5.34
N ALA A 191 21.20 -9.49 6.54
CA ALA A 191 21.38 -8.05 6.73
C ALA A 191 22.71 -7.53 6.12
N ILE A 192 23.74 -8.36 6.08
CA ILE A 192 25.04 -8.04 5.46
C ILE A 192 24.93 -7.75 3.94
N CYS A 193 23.85 -8.18 3.29
CA CYS A 193 23.62 -7.88 1.87
C CYS A 193 23.14 -6.45 1.63
N LEU A 194 22.76 -5.71 2.68
CA LEU A 194 22.36 -4.31 2.54
C LEU A 194 23.57 -3.43 2.19
N PRO A 195 23.40 -2.46 1.27
CA PRO A 195 24.48 -1.52 0.94
C PRO A 195 24.93 -0.70 2.16
N ASP A 196 26.24 -0.43 2.25
CA ASP A 196 26.82 0.41 3.32
C ASP A 196 26.12 1.77 3.44
N ALA A 197 25.71 2.35 2.31
CA ALA A 197 24.96 3.61 2.28
C ALA A 197 23.62 3.52 3.02
N VAL A 198 22.90 2.40 2.88
CA VAL A 198 21.62 2.15 3.58
C VAL A 198 21.88 1.94 5.08
N LEU A 199 22.93 1.20 5.42
CA LEU A 199 23.30 0.92 6.81
C LEU A 199 23.80 2.17 7.56
N ALA A 200 24.24 3.20 6.83
CA ALA A 200 24.71 4.47 7.36
C ALA A 200 23.64 5.58 7.37
N GLU A 201 22.40 5.29 6.94
CA GLU A 201 21.31 6.26 6.94
C GLU A 201 20.98 6.76 8.35
N THR A 202 20.41 7.97 8.41
CA THR A 202 19.82 8.54 9.63
C THR A 202 18.32 8.63 9.46
N GLY A 203 17.59 8.71 10.57
CA GLY A 203 16.13 8.74 10.53
C GLY A 203 15.53 9.12 11.87
N ILE A 204 14.29 8.67 12.10
CA ILE A 204 13.55 8.99 13.30
C ILE A 204 13.48 7.76 14.20
N ALA A 205 13.93 7.91 15.44
CA ALA A 205 13.73 6.95 16.51
C ALA A 205 12.41 7.23 17.24
N TYR A 206 11.65 6.18 17.50
CA TYR A 206 10.52 6.16 18.42
C TYR A 206 10.98 5.43 19.68
N VAL A 207 10.94 6.13 20.81
CA VAL A 207 11.52 5.66 22.08
C VAL A 207 10.41 5.18 23.00
N PHE A 208 10.56 3.96 23.52
CA PHE A 208 9.59 3.31 24.40
C PHE A 208 10.19 2.95 25.75
N SER A 209 9.38 2.98 26.81
CA SER A 209 9.75 2.37 28.09
C SER A 209 9.61 0.85 28.00
N HIS A 210 10.73 0.16 27.73
CA HIS A 210 10.75 -1.30 27.59
C HIS A 210 10.34 -1.98 28.91
N ASP A 211 10.91 -1.51 30.03
CA ASP A 211 10.62 -2.03 31.36
C ASP A 211 9.14 -1.96 31.74
N GLN A 212 8.47 -0.85 31.42
CA GLN A 212 7.04 -0.71 31.68
C GLN A 212 6.20 -1.66 30.82
N MET A 213 6.60 -1.84 29.56
CA MET A 213 5.92 -2.73 28.63
C MET A 213 6.04 -4.19 29.06
N VAL A 214 7.25 -4.63 29.43
CA VAL A 214 7.51 -5.98 29.92
C VAL A 214 6.79 -6.24 31.25
N ARG A 215 6.80 -5.29 32.19
CA ARG A 215 6.11 -5.45 33.49
C ARG A 215 4.60 -5.52 33.37
N SER A 216 4.01 -4.78 32.42
CA SER A 216 2.56 -4.71 32.27
C SER A 216 1.98 -5.90 31.49
N ARG A 217 2.72 -6.43 30.51
CA ARG A 217 2.20 -7.42 29.55
C ARG A 217 2.98 -8.74 29.52
N GLY A 218 4.22 -8.76 29.99
CA GLY A 218 5.19 -9.82 29.74
C GLY A 218 6.00 -9.56 28.46
N GLU A 219 7.21 -10.12 28.40
CA GLU A 219 8.19 -9.89 27.33
C GLU A 219 7.65 -10.28 25.93
N GLU A 220 7.11 -11.49 25.79
CA GLU A 220 6.57 -11.98 24.52
C GLU A 220 5.41 -11.11 24.00
N ALA A 221 4.50 -10.69 24.90
CA ALA A 221 3.38 -9.83 24.55
C ALA A 221 3.83 -8.40 24.22
N ALA A 222 4.88 -7.89 24.86
CA ALA A 222 5.49 -6.59 24.54
C ALA A 222 6.11 -6.61 23.13
N HIS A 223 6.91 -7.64 22.82
CA HIS A 223 7.47 -7.84 21.48
C HIS A 223 6.39 -7.98 20.43
N HIS A 224 5.36 -8.80 20.68
CA HIS A 224 4.25 -8.96 19.75
C HIS A 224 3.49 -7.65 19.50
N LEU A 225 3.23 -6.84 20.53
CA LEU A 225 2.58 -5.53 20.38
C LEU A 225 3.39 -4.62 19.46
N LEU A 226 4.69 -4.48 19.70
CA LEU A 226 5.54 -3.62 18.89
C LEU A 226 5.65 -4.12 17.45
N MET A 227 5.90 -5.41 17.26
CA MET A 227 6.03 -5.98 15.91
C MET A 227 4.72 -5.93 15.13
N SER A 228 3.57 -6.18 15.78
CA SER A 228 2.25 -6.01 15.13
C SER A 228 1.99 -4.54 14.78
N THR A 229 2.36 -3.59 15.64
CA THR A 229 2.23 -2.15 15.35
C THR A 229 3.10 -1.73 14.16
N VAL A 230 4.34 -2.23 14.11
CA VAL A 230 5.26 -2.03 12.98
C VAL A 230 4.69 -2.65 11.70
N GLN A 231 4.16 -3.87 11.77
CA GLN A 231 3.55 -4.54 10.64
C GLN A 231 2.34 -3.78 10.12
N GLN A 232 1.49 -3.26 11.00
CA GLN A 232 0.36 -2.40 10.63
C GLN A 232 0.83 -1.16 9.86
N ALA A 233 1.85 -0.46 10.34
CA ALA A 233 2.43 0.69 9.65
C ALA A 233 2.96 0.33 8.25
N VAL A 234 3.71 -0.78 8.14
CA VAL A 234 4.24 -1.28 6.86
C VAL A 234 3.11 -1.64 5.89
N TRP A 235 2.02 -2.22 6.40
CA TRP A 235 0.88 -2.58 5.56
C TRP A 235 0.11 -1.36 5.04
N VAL A 236 -0.03 -0.32 5.85
CA VAL A 236 -0.59 0.97 5.38
C VAL A 236 0.32 1.58 4.31
N MET A 237 1.64 1.56 4.49
CA MET A 237 2.59 2.02 3.45
C MET A 237 2.45 1.22 2.15
N ARG A 238 2.41 -0.11 2.24
CA ARG A 238 2.29 -1.01 1.08
C ARG A 238 0.98 -0.83 0.32
N ARG A 239 -0.08 -0.44 1.03
CA ARG A 239 -1.43 -0.25 0.47
C ARG A 239 -1.84 1.23 0.41
N HIS A 240 -0.88 2.12 0.36
CA HIS A 240 -1.17 3.53 0.18
C HIS A 240 -1.73 3.81 -1.22
N SER A 241 -2.59 4.81 -1.39
CA SER A 241 -3.17 5.19 -2.69
C SER A 241 -2.14 5.80 -3.65
N ARG A 242 -1.20 6.56 -3.09
CA ARG A 242 -0.03 7.10 -3.80
C ARG A 242 1.07 6.07 -4.06
N SER A 243 1.53 5.97 -5.31
CA SER A 243 2.58 5.03 -5.71
C SER A 243 3.96 5.35 -5.13
N ASP A 244 4.28 6.63 -4.93
CA ASP A 244 5.56 7.06 -4.32
C ASP A 244 5.71 6.60 -2.87
N VAL A 245 4.61 6.47 -2.14
CA VAL A 245 4.57 5.86 -0.80
C VAL A 245 4.69 4.34 -0.87
N ARG A 246 3.96 3.68 -1.80
CA ARG A 246 4.04 2.22 -1.96
C ARG A 246 5.41 1.73 -2.39
N GLU A 247 6.13 2.50 -3.19
CA GLU A 247 7.44 2.11 -3.72
C GLU A 247 8.63 2.71 -2.97
N CYS A 248 8.36 3.48 -1.90
CA CYS A 248 9.44 4.02 -1.09
C CYS A 248 10.31 2.89 -0.50
N SER A 249 11.51 3.26 -0.09
CA SER A 249 12.44 2.33 0.54
C SER A 249 12.76 2.80 1.95
N PHE A 250 12.63 1.90 2.93
CA PHE A 250 12.97 2.19 4.31
C PHE A 250 13.43 0.94 5.07
N THR A 251 14.21 1.15 6.12
CA THR A 251 14.73 0.12 7.01
C THR A 251 14.26 0.41 8.42
N ILE A 252 13.81 -0.63 9.11
CA ILE A 252 13.44 -0.55 10.53
C ILE A 252 14.56 -1.20 11.33
N TRP A 253 15.01 -0.48 12.35
CA TRP A 253 16.08 -0.89 13.25
C TRP A 253 15.57 -0.97 14.67
N ALA A 254 16.14 -1.88 15.46
CA ALA A 254 15.85 -2.01 16.88
C ALA A 254 17.15 -1.89 17.71
N ALA A 255 17.11 -1.13 18.79
CA ALA A 255 18.15 -1.10 19.82
C ALA A 255 17.54 -1.10 21.21
N GLU A 256 18.20 -1.76 22.16
CA GLU A 256 17.90 -1.65 23.58
C GLU A 256 19.03 -0.88 24.27
N ARG A 257 18.67 0.14 25.08
CA ARG A 257 19.64 0.93 25.85
C ARG A 257 19.13 1.12 27.28
N GLY A 258 19.61 0.27 28.18
CA GLY A 258 19.07 0.23 29.54
C GLY A 258 17.60 -0.16 29.50
N ASP A 259 16.74 0.62 30.15
CA ASP A 259 15.31 0.32 30.27
C ASP A 259 14.48 0.84 29.07
N LEU A 260 15.15 1.27 28.00
CA LEU A 260 14.55 1.89 26.82
C LEU A 260 14.73 1.04 25.57
N LEU A 261 13.66 0.95 24.77
CA LEU A 261 13.69 0.38 23.44
C LEU A 261 13.57 1.49 22.40
N TYR A 262 14.42 1.42 21.39
CA TYR A 262 14.45 2.33 20.25
C TYR A 262 14.04 1.57 19.00
N LEU A 263 12.97 2.01 18.34
CA LEU A 263 12.66 1.61 16.97
C LEU A 263 12.98 2.77 16.04
N VAL A 264 13.94 2.58 15.14
CA VAL A 264 14.40 3.63 14.22
C VAL A 264 13.95 3.31 12.81
N VAL A 265 13.35 4.28 12.13
CA VAL A 265 12.98 4.17 10.71
C VAL A 265 13.91 5.05 9.89
N THR A 266 14.65 4.45 8.95
CA THR A 266 15.57 5.14 8.04
C THR A 266 15.21 4.91 6.57
N PRO A 267 15.38 5.91 5.67
CA PRO A 267 15.60 7.31 6.00
C PRO A 267 14.35 7.91 6.65
N SER A 268 14.44 9.17 7.10
CA SER A 268 13.24 9.88 7.56
C SER A 268 12.19 9.94 6.43
N LEU A 269 10.98 9.48 6.73
CA LEU A 269 9.85 9.51 5.80
C LEU A 269 9.10 10.84 5.80
N ALA A 270 9.54 11.82 6.59
CA ALA A 270 8.84 13.11 6.74
C ALA A 270 8.53 13.76 5.39
N GLN A 271 9.48 13.77 4.46
CA GLN A 271 9.32 14.41 3.15
C GLN A 271 8.22 13.77 2.28
N LEU A 272 7.88 12.50 2.50
CA LEU A 272 6.80 11.83 1.77
C LEU A 272 5.40 12.32 2.21
N PHE A 273 5.29 12.83 3.44
CA PHE A 273 4.04 13.21 4.10
C PHE A 273 3.95 14.71 4.45
N GLU A 274 5.05 15.47 4.39
CA GLU A 274 5.10 16.92 4.73
C GLU A 274 4.44 17.83 3.67
N VAL A 275 4.24 17.37 2.43
CA VAL A 275 3.81 18.24 1.32
C VAL A 275 2.28 18.40 1.25
N VAL A 276 1.51 17.62 1.99
CA VAL A 276 0.04 17.60 1.90
C VAL A 276 -0.58 17.90 3.26
N HIS A 277 -0.59 19.18 3.66
CA HIS A 277 -1.39 19.59 4.82
C HIS A 277 -2.86 19.73 4.40
N TYR A 278 -3.79 19.04 5.07
CA TYR A 278 -5.02 19.63 5.65
C TYR A 278 -5.83 18.69 6.58
N SER A 279 -5.49 17.40 6.71
CA SER A 279 -6.09 16.54 7.74
C SER A 279 -5.02 15.88 8.61
N ASP A 280 -5.32 15.71 9.90
CA ASP A 280 -4.52 14.88 10.84
C ASP A 280 -4.46 13.39 10.41
N GLU A 281 -5.12 13.03 9.31
CA GLU A 281 -5.29 11.66 8.80
C GLU A 281 -4.11 11.18 7.93
N GLU A 282 -3.29 12.08 7.38
CA GLU A 282 -2.10 11.74 6.58
C GLU A 282 -0.77 11.79 7.36
N LEU A 283 -0.83 11.54 8.68
CA LEU A 283 0.38 11.31 9.45
C LEU A 283 1.11 10.07 8.90
N ASN A 284 2.44 10.16 8.81
CA ASN A 284 3.33 9.02 8.56
C ASN A 284 2.80 7.80 9.32
N PRO A 285 2.49 6.66 8.66
CA PRO A 285 1.88 5.50 9.32
C PRO A 285 2.65 5.02 10.56
N PHE A 286 3.99 5.08 10.52
CA PHE A 286 4.81 4.76 11.69
C PHE A 286 4.53 5.71 12.85
N ALA A 287 4.48 7.01 12.58
CA ALA A 287 4.15 7.99 13.61
C ALA A 287 2.73 7.76 14.14
N ARG A 288 1.74 7.62 13.25
CA ARG A 288 0.35 7.40 13.61
C ARG A 288 0.15 6.21 14.55
N PHE A 289 0.76 5.06 14.28
CA PHE A 289 0.57 3.88 15.11
C PHE A 289 1.47 3.89 16.36
N LEU A 290 2.76 4.22 16.23
CA LEU A 290 3.71 4.11 17.32
C LEU A 290 3.47 5.15 18.44
N LEU A 291 3.04 6.37 18.08
CA LEU A 291 2.76 7.42 19.07
C LEU A 291 1.51 7.12 19.92
N THR A 292 0.63 6.23 19.46
CA THR A 292 -0.59 5.86 20.20
C THR A 292 -0.34 4.81 21.29
N LEU A 293 0.84 4.20 21.31
CA LEU A 293 1.20 3.21 22.32
C LEU A 293 1.39 3.91 23.68
N PRO A 294 0.76 3.42 24.78
CA PRO A 294 0.88 4.02 26.10
C PRO A 294 2.32 4.13 26.62
N GLU A 295 3.19 3.24 26.19
CA GLU A 295 4.58 3.14 26.59
C GLU A 295 5.53 4.02 25.74
N PHE A 296 4.99 4.73 24.74
CA PHE A 296 5.73 5.72 23.95
C PHE A 296 6.16 6.91 24.82
N LEU A 297 7.42 7.33 24.68
CA LEU A 297 7.99 8.44 25.45
C LEU A 297 8.17 9.70 24.61
N HIS A 298 8.89 9.58 23.48
CA HIS A 298 9.18 10.69 22.57
C HIS A 298 9.78 10.15 21.26
N SER A 299 9.91 11.05 20.27
CA SER A 299 10.65 10.80 19.03
C SER A 299 11.89 11.69 18.96
N GLU A 300 12.96 11.18 18.36
CA GLU A 300 14.21 11.94 18.14
C GLU A 300 14.88 11.56 16.81
N GLU A 301 15.66 12.49 16.24
CA GLU A 301 16.55 12.15 15.13
C GLU A 301 17.67 11.24 15.63
N ALA A 302 17.90 10.14 14.92
CA ALA A 302 18.85 9.12 15.33
C ALA A 302 19.66 8.56 14.16
N ALA A 303 20.91 8.23 14.46
CA ALA A 303 21.76 7.38 13.64
C ALA A 303 21.75 5.96 14.25
N PRO A 304 21.15 4.95 13.60
CA PRO A 304 21.06 3.58 14.12
C PRO A 304 22.42 3.01 14.55
N LEU A 305 23.47 3.27 13.74
CA LEU A 305 24.85 2.86 14.05
C LEU A 305 25.35 3.42 15.39
N ALA A 306 25.01 4.68 15.70
CA ALA A 306 25.42 5.31 16.96
C ALA A 306 24.67 4.77 18.17
N LEU A 307 23.46 4.25 17.96
CA LEU A 307 22.64 3.65 19.00
C LEU A 307 23.00 2.18 19.28
N GLY A 308 23.79 1.54 18.43
CA GLY A 308 24.00 0.09 18.50
C GLY A 308 22.80 -0.70 17.99
N ALA A 309 21.98 -0.11 17.11
CA ALA A 309 20.80 -0.74 16.58
C ALA A 309 21.13 -1.80 15.53
N PHE A 310 20.28 -2.82 15.42
CA PHE A 310 20.35 -3.81 14.36
C PHE A 310 19.16 -3.65 13.40
N PRO A 311 19.37 -3.81 12.09
CA PRO A 311 18.30 -3.70 11.11
C PRO A 311 17.49 -5.01 11.14
N ILE A 312 16.17 -4.90 11.33
CA ILE A 312 15.28 -6.05 11.50
C ILE A 312 14.35 -6.26 10.30
N LEU A 313 14.00 -5.17 9.59
CA LEU A 313 13.14 -5.21 8.41
C LEU A 313 13.65 -4.22 7.37
N ARG A 314 13.53 -4.60 6.10
CA ARG A 314 13.73 -3.70 4.94
C ARG A 314 12.48 -3.73 4.09
N TYR A 315 11.96 -2.57 3.77
CA TYR A 315 10.95 -2.39 2.74
C TYR A 315 11.60 -1.72 1.53
N GLU A 316 11.40 -2.28 0.34
CA GLU A 316 11.97 -1.74 -0.90
C GLU A 316 11.17 -2.20 -2.11
N GLY A 317 10.68 -1.24 -2.90
CA GLY A 317 9.98 -1.51 -4.16
C GLY A 317 8.74 -2.39 -3.99
N GLY A 318 7.90 -2.11 -2.98
CA GLY A 318 6.68 -2.87 -2.73
C GLY A 318 6.88 -4.15 -1.90
N ARG A 319 8.12 -4.54 -1.60
CA ARG A 319 8.44 -5.82 -0.96
C ARG A 319 8.99 -5.62 0.45
N LEU A 320 8.51 -6.46 1.37
CA LEU A 320 8.99 -6.54 2.74
C LEU A 320 9.96 -7.71 2.91
N TYR A 321 11.14 -7.40 3.43
CA TYR A 321 12.19 -8.35 3.73
C TYR A 321 12.45 -8.42 5.23
N HIS A 322 12.51 -9.63 5.78
CA HIS A 322 13.03 -9.87 7.11
C HIS A 322 14.55 -9.99 7.05
N LEU A 323 15.24 -9.28 7.95
CA LEU A 323 16.70 -9.22 7.94
C LEU A 323 17.28 -10.19 8.96
N GLU A 324 18.02 -11.19 8.47
CA GLU A 324 18.75 -12.12 9.33
C GLU A 324 20.04 -11.45 9.84
N ILE A 325 20.22 -11.46 11.16
CA ILE A 325 21.37 -10.88 11.85
C ILE A 325 22.24 -12.02 12.37
N ASP A 326 23.50 -12.03 11.93
CA ASP A 326 24.51 -12.98 12.36
C ASP A 326 25.80 -12.27 12.82
N GLY A 327 26.81 -13.05 13.22
CA GLY A 327 28.10 -12.50 13.65
C GLY A 327 28.79 -11.66 12.57
N HIS A 328 28.64 -12.01 11.30
CA HIS A 328 29.20 -11.24 10.19
C HIS A 328 28.51 -9.89 10.02
N THR A 329 27.20 -9.84 10.23
CA THR A 329 26.43 -8.59 10.28
C THR A 329 26.94 -7.68 11.40
N GLN A 330 27.14 -8.23 12.60
CA GLN A 330 27.69 -7.45 13.73
C GLN A 330 29.09 -6.92 13.44
N GLU A 331 29.99 -7.74 12.89
CA GLU A 331 31.34 -7.32 12.48
C GLU A 331 31.29 -6.22 11.41
N HIS A 332 30.36 -6.32 10.46
CA HIS A 332 30.16 -5.32 9.41
C HIS A 332 29.67 -3.99 9.98
N LEU A 333 28.67 -4.01 10.86
CA LEU A 333 28.16 -2.81 11.55
C LEU A 333 29.25 -2.18 12.43
N ALA A 334 30.06 -2.98 13.12
CA ALA A 334 31.20 -2.51 13.91
C ALA A 334 32.23 -1.78 13.03
N ARG A 335 32.52 -2.32 11.84
CA ARG A 335 33.41 -1.71 10.86
C ARG A 335 32.83 -0.39 10.34
N LEU A 336 31.56 -0.36 9.98
CA LEU A 336 30.87 0.85 9.51
C LEU A 336 30.84 1.94 10.58
N PHE A 337 30.54 1.59 11.84
CA PHE A 337 30.58 2.53 12.96
C PHE A 337 31.96 3.18 13.08
N THR A 338 33.03 2.40 12.99
CA THR A 338 34.40 2.95 13.09
C THR A 338 34.71 3.93 11.95
N GLN A 339 34.15 3.72 10.76
CA GLN A 339 34.31 4.62 9.60
C GLN A 339 33.54 5.93 9.74
N THR A 340 32.53 6.01 10.60
CA THR A 340 31.81 7.27 10.88
C THR A 340 32.67 8.30 11.62
N GLY A 341 33.82 7.89 12.16
CA GLY A 341 34.71 8.77 12.92
C GLY A 341 34.19 9.14 14.32
N SER A 342 33.19 8.41 14.84
CA SER A 342 32.67 8.61 16.19
C SER A 342 33.73 8.29 17.25
N GLU A 343 33.91 9.19 18.22
CA GLU A 343 34.78 8.98 19.39
C GLU A 343 34.12 8.11 20.47
N ALA A 344 32.82 7.80 20.33
CA ALA A 344 32.11 6.95 21.26
C ALA A 344 32.60 5.49 21.18
N ARG A 345 32.45 4.75 22.28
CA ARG A 345 32.74 3.31 22.29
C ARG A 345 31.85 2.62 21.26
N ASN A 346 32.45 1.79 20.42
CA ASN A 346 31.73 1.00 19.42
C ASN A 346 30.71 0.07 20.11
N PRO A 347 29.40 0.22 19.85
CA PRO A 347 28.38 -0.56 20.53
C PRO A 347 28.30 -2.01 20.04
N TYR A 348 28.99 -2.34 18.94
CA TYR A 348 28.98 -3.66 18.32
C TYR A 348 30.17 -4.54 18.70
N THR A 349 31.07 -4.07 19.60
CA THR A 349 32.33 -4.75 19.99
C THR A 349 32.42 -5.15 21.46
#